data_AF-G0EWN2-F1
#
_entry.id   AF-G0EWN2-F1
#
_cell.length_a   1.000
_cell.length_b   1.000
_cell.length_c   1.000
_cell.angle_alpha   90.00
_cell.angle_beta   90.00
_cell.angle_gamma   90.00
#
_symmetry.space_group_name_H-M   'P 1'
#
loop_
_entity.id
_entity.type
_entity.pdbx_description
1 polymer ?
#
loop_
_entity_poly.entity_id
_entity_poly.type
_entity_poly.pdbx_seq_one_letter_code
_entity_poly.pdbx_strand_id
1 'polypeptide(L)'
;MTSGDGMRRRGFTLIELLVVLAIIATLLSLAMPQYFRQQDKARETVLRHNLVTLRKALDDYRDDRGKSPESLDELVQRRYLRELPLDPLTTGATAGCSSARPRAALPTCTAARPARRMTGPTMQAGDRHSRGSVYIGALVALAILGEMLSQFGVLWATQDRRAREADLLAHGNKIRRAIGAYYDANPAGQYPKRLDELVLDPRQPVVARYLRRAWRDPLPKGGEWGIVPGPDNGIVGVYSQAPGTPLRVGGFTPANAGFADKGSYQEWIFVHQPEAN
;
A
#
# COMPACT_ATOMS: atom_id res chain seq x y z
N MET A 1 -25.86 -68.58 -15.51
CA MET A 1 -26.21 -68.00 -14.20
C MET A 1 -25.35 -66.76 -13.99
N THR A 2 -25.95 -65.59 -14.14
CA THR A 2 -25.29 -64.28 -14.11
C THR A 2 -25.40 -63.68 -12.71
N SER A 3 -24.33 -63.72 -11.92
CA SER A 3 -24.26 -63.01 -10.64
C SER A 3 -24.07 -61.51 -10.91
N GLY A 4 -25.17 -60.76 -10.81
CA GLY A 4 -25.16 -59.30 -10.86
C GLY A 4 -24.55 -58.76 -9.57
N ASP A 5 -23.29 -58.32 -9.64
CA ASP A 5 -22.62 -57.63 -8.55
C ASP A 5 -23.15 -56.20 -8.47
N GLY A 6 -24.08 -55.98 -7.55
CA GLY A 6 -24.74 -54.70 -7.30
C GLY A 6 -23.76 -53.70 -6.71
N MET A 7 -23.04 -52.99 -7.57
CA MET A 7 -22.13 -51.91 -7.20
C MET A 7 -22.92 -50.84 -6.44
N ARG A 8 -22.81 -50.86 -5.11
CA ARG A 8 -23.46 -49.92 -4.19
C ARG A 8 -23.03 -48.50 -4.55
N ARG A 9 -23.88 -47.78 -5.29
CA ARG A 9 -23.69 -46.36 -5.57
C ARG A 9 -23.74 -45.61 -4.23
N ARG A 10 -22.58 -45.12 -3.77
CA ARG A 10 -22.49 -44.19 -2.63
C ARG A 10 -23.06 -42.85 -3.11
N GLY A 11 -24.24 -42.49 -2.64
CA GLY A 11 -24.81 -41.16 -2.86
C GLY A 11 -24.09 -40.13 -2.00
N PHE A 12 -23.69 -39.00 -2.61
CA PHE A 12 -23.25 -37.82 -1.89
C PHE A 12 -24.40 -37.32 -0.99
N THR A 13 -24.08 -37.03 0.26
CA THR A 13 -25.09 -36.44 1.16
C THR A 13 -25.18 -34.93 0.92
N LEU A 14 -26.37 -34.35 1.03
CA LEU A 14 -26.57 -32.90 0.85
C LEU A 14 -25.70 -32.09 1.83
N ILE A 15 -25.51 -32.62 3.04
CA ILE A 15 -24.64 -32.01 4.06
C ILE A 15 -23.16 -32.00 3.67
N GLU A 16 -22.68 -33.01 2.93
CA GLU A 16 -21.29 -33.07 2.45
C GLU A 16 -21.02 -31.97 1.41
N LEU A 17 -21.95 -31.74 0.49
CA LEU A 17 -21.85 -30.64 -0.48
C LEU A 17 -21.92 -29.27 0.21
N LEU A 18 -22.75 -29.12 1.26
CA LEU A 18 -22.82 -27.87 2.03
C LEU A 18 -21.49 -27.55 2.73
N VAL A 19 -20.85 -28.54 3.35
CA VAL A 19 -19.55 -28.34 4.02
C VAL A 19 -18.46 -27.97 3.03
N VAL A 20 -18.40 -28.63 1.86
CA VAL A 20 -17.41 -28.32 0.82
C VAL A 20 -17.60 -26.89 0.30
N LEU A 21 -18.85 -26.48 0.02
CA LEU A 21 -19.14 -25.12 -0.42
C LEU A 21 -18.77 -24.08 0.63
N ALA A 22 -19.04 -24.37 1.92
CA ALA A 22 -18.64 -23.49 3.02
C ALA A 22 -17.11 -23.31 3.07
N ILE A 23 -16.34 -24.39 2.96
CA ILE A 23 -14.86 -24.32 2.94
C ILE A 23 -14.37 -23.49 1.74
N ILE A 24 -14.90 -23.72 0.53
CA ILE A 24 -14.52 -22.95 -0.66
C ILE A 24 -14.84 -21.46 -0.49
N ALA A 25 -16.03 -21.13 0.02
CA ALA A 25 -16.43 -19.75 0.25
C ALA A 25 -15.51 -19.04 1.26
N THR A 26 -15.13 -19.73 2.35
CA THR A 26 -14.17 -19.21 3.32
C THR A 26 -12.79 -18.98 2.69
N LEU A 27 -12.26 -19.94 1.94
CA LEU A 27 -10.95 -19.82 1.30
C LEU A 27 -10.91 -18.62 0.34
N LEU A 28 -11.97 -18.43 -0.44
CA LEU A 28 -12.09 -17.27 -1.35
C LEU A 28 -12.14 -15.94 -0.58
N SER A 29 -12.91 -15.88 0.50
CA SER A 29 -13.02 -14.68 1.37
C SER A 29 -11.66 -14.22 1.89
N LEU A 30 -10.79 -15.17 2.28
CA LEU A 30 -9.44 -14.88 2.78
C LEU A 30 -8.44 -14.49 1.67
N ALA A 31 -8.57 -15.07 0.48
CA ALA A 31 -7.66 -14.82 -0.63
C ALA A 31 -7.90 -13.44 -1.29
N MET A 32 -9.16 -13.01 -1.38
CA MET A 32 -9.58 -11.82 -2.11
C MET A 32 -8.90 -10.49 -1.68
N PRO A 33 -8.78 -10.13 -0.38
CA PRO A 33 -8.15 -8.87 0.03
C PRO A 33 -6.63 -8.82 -0.24
N GLN A 34 -5.95 -9.96 -0.32
CA GLN A 34 -4.55 -10.00 -0.71
C GLN A 34 -4.37 -9.72 -2.21
N TYR A 35 -5.27 -10.28 -3.03
CA TYR A 35 -5.27 -10.07 -4.47
C TYR A 35 -5.41 -8.58 -4.84
N PHE A 36 -6.36 -7.87 -4.22
CA PHE A 36 -6.54 -6.44 -4.49
C PHE A 36 -5.31 -5.60 -4.11
N ARG A 37 -4.67 -5.88 -2.96
CA ARG A 37 -3.44 -5.17 -2.56
C ARG A 37 -2.29 -5.36 -3.54
N GLN A 38 -2.15 -6.55 -4.13
CA GLN A 38 -1.12 -6.79 -5.15
C GLN A 38 -1.46 -6.05 -6.45
N GLN A 39 -2.74 -5.99 -6.83
CA GLN A 39 -3.18 -5.21 -7.98
C GLN A 39 -2.90 -3.72 -7.80
N ASP A 40 -3.24 -3.14 -6.64
CA ASP A 40 -3.03 -1.71 -6.39
C ASP A 40 -1.55 -1.35 -6.41
N LYS A 41 -0.69 -2.19 -5.82
CA LYS A 41 0.77 -2.01 -5.89
C LYS A 41 1.32 -2.11 -7.31
N ALA A 42 0.81 -3.04 -8.11
CA ALA A 42 1.20 -3.16 -9.51
C ALA A 42 0.77 -1.91 -10.31
N ARG A 43 -0.46 -1.44 -10.13
CA ARG A 43 -0.97 -0.21 -10.77
C ARG A 43 -0.14 1.01 -10.37
N GLU A 44 0.19 1.15 -9.09
CA GLU A 44 1.03 2.24 -8.59
C GLU A 44 2.45 2.19 -9.18
N THR A 45 3.03 0.99 -9.31
CA THR A 45 4.35 0.80 -9.90
C THR A 45 4.36 1.19 -11.38
N VAL A 46 3.35 0.75 -12.14
CA VAL A 46 3.18 1.12 -13.55
C VAL A 46 2.99 2.63 -13.68
N LEU A 47 2.13 3.25 -12.85
CA LEU A 47 1.91 4.69 -12.88
C LEU A 47 3.20 5.48 -12.60
N ARG A 48 3.97 5.09 -11.56
CA ARG A 48 5.27 5.73 -11.27
C ARG A 48 6.22 5.64 -12.45
N HIS A 49 6.33 4.47 -13.06
CA HIS A 49 7.18 4.27 -14.23
C HIS A 49 6.74 5.13 -15.43
N ASN A 50 5.43 5.18 -15.69
CA ASN A 50 4.85 5.99 -16.76
C ASN A 50 5.13 7.49 -16.55
N LEU A 51 4.95 8.00 -15.33
CA LEU A 51 5.21 9.41 -15.01
C LEU A 51 6.70 9.78 -15.15
N VAL A 52 7.61 8.90 -14.74
CA VAL A 52 9.06 9.12 -14.90
C VAL A 52 9.43 9.15 -16.39
N THR A 53 8.86 8.24 -17.18
CA THR A 53 9.10 8.17 -18.64
C THR A 53 8.56 9.41 -19.35
N LEU A 54 7.35 9.84 -19.00
CA LEU A 54 6.74 11.07 -19.53
C LEU A 54 7.58 12.30 -19.18
N ARG A 55 8.03 12.40 -17.93
CA ARG A 55 8.86 13.52 -17.49
C ARG A 55 10.18 13.58 -18.27
N LYS A 56 10.84 12.44 -18.45
CA LYS A 56 12.06 12.36 -19.25
C LYS A 56 11.82 12.85 -20.68
N ALA A 57 10.75 12.39 -21.33
CA ALA A 57 10.42 12.83 -22.69
C ALA A 57 10.12 14.34 -22.78
N LEU A 58 9.52 14.93 -21.75
CA LEU A 58 9.29 16.37 -21.67
C LEU A 58 10.59 17.15 -21.49
N ASP A 59 11.49 16.65 -20.64
CA ASP A 59 12.81 17.25 -20.42
C ASP A 59 13.63 17.19 -21.73
N ASP A 60 13.68 16.03 -22.40
CA ASP A 60 14.35 15.85 -23.70
C ASP A 60 13.79 16.81 -24.78
N TYR A 61 12.45 16.95 -24.87
CA TYR A 61 11.83 17.91 -25.81
C TYR A 61 12.22 19.35 -25.49
N ARG A 62 12.25 19.71 -24.20
CA ARG A 62 12.58 21.06 -23.76
C ARG A 62 14.04 21.39 -24.03
N ASP A 63 14.94 20.43 -23.87
CA ASP A 63 16.36 20.60 -24.19
C ASP A 63 16.59 20.82 -25.69
N ASP A 64 15.82 20.13 -26.55
CA ASP A 64 15.93 20.29 -28.00
C ASP A 64 15.26 21.58 -28.54
N ARG A 65 14.15 22.02 -27.93
CA ARG A 65 13.28 23.08 -28.49
C ARG A 65 13.26 24.37 -27.67
N GLY A 66 13.81 24.36 -26.46
CA GLY A 66 13.78 25.48 -25.52
C GLY A 66 12.39 25.83 -24.96
N LYS A 67 11.34 25.09 -25.34
CA LYS A 67 9.95 25.31 -24.89
C LYS A 67 9.27 23.99 -24.56
N SER A 68 8.27 24.03 -23.68
CA SER A 68 7.41 22.88 -23.40
C SER A 68 6.42 22.64 -24.55
N PRO A 69 5.99 21.39 -24.82
CA PRO A 69 4.98 21.10 -25.83
C PRO A 69 3.61 21.65 -25.41
N GLU A 70 2.78 22.01 -26.38
CA GLU A 70 1.42 22.51 -26.13
C GLU A 70 0.43 21.37 -25.82
N SER A 71 0.77 20.15 -26.27
CA SER A 71 -0.01 18.93 -26.02
C SER A 71 0.88 17.71 -25.87
N LEU A 72 0.41 16.70 -25.13
CA LEU A 72 1.13 15.44 -24.96
C LEU A 72 1.25 14.63 -26.26
N ASP A 73 0.29 14.77 -27.18
CA ASP A 73 0.31 14.10 -28.49
C ASP A 73 1.49 14.56 -29.37
N GLU A 74 1.96 15.80 -29.18
CA GLU A 74 3.12 16.34 -29.89
C GLU A 74 4.39 15.51 -29.62
N LEU A 75 4.54 14.97 -28.40
CA LEU A 75 5.67 14.12 -28.02
C LEU A 75 5.67 12.81 -28.81
N VAL A 76 4.49 12.28 -29.13
CA VAL A 76 4.35 11.05 -29.94
C VAL A 76 4.62 11.33 -31.41
N GLN A 77 4.03 12.40 -31.94
CA GLN A 77 4.23 12.81 -33.34
C GLN A 77 5.71 13.06 -33.64
N ARG A 78 6.43 13.67 -32.70
CA ARG A 78 7.86 13.96 -32.82
C ARG A 78 8.78 12.86 -32.31
N ARG A 79 8.25 11.69 -31.98
CA ARG A 79 9.01 10.47 -31.65
C ARG A 79 9.84 10.55 -30.37
N TYR A 80 9.55 11.50 -29.47
CA TYR A 80 10.05 11.49 -28.09
C TYR A 80 9.39 10.38 -27.27
N LEU A 81 8.13 10.06 -27.61
CA LEU A 81 7.40 8.90 -27.09
C LEU A 81 6.94 8.01 -28.26
N ARG A 82 6.95 6.70 -28.04
CA ARG A 82 6.37 5.75 -29.02
C ARG A 82 4.84 5.83 -29.01
N GLU A 83 4.28 5.92 -27.81
CA GLU A 83 2.85 6.01 -27.52
C GLU A 83 2.67 6.66 -26.14
N LEU A 84 1.49 7.21 -25.88
CA LEU A 84 1.20 7.83 -24.59
C LEU A 84 0.85 6.74 -23.56
N PRO A 85 1.60 6.61 -22.46
CA PRO A 85 1.32 5.58 -21.47
C PRO A 85 -0.03 5.82 -20.78
N LEU A 86 -0.82 4.75 -20.60
CA LEU A 86 -2.13 4.81 -19.98
C LEU A 86 -2.03 4.98 -18.46
N ASP A 87 -2.94 5.76 -17.86
CA ASP A 87 -3.07 5.85 -16.40
C ASP A 87 -3.91 4.66 -15.87
N PRO A 88 -3.30 3.73 -15.10
CA PRO A 88 -3.99 2.56 -14.56
C PRO A 88 -4.97 2.89 -13.41
N LEU A 89 -4.99 4.11 -12.89
CA LEU A 89 -5.89 4.54 -11.81
C LEU A 89 -7.15 5.25 -12.35
N THR A 90 -7.09 5.82 -13.55
CA THR A 90 -8.20 6.58 -14.16
C THR A 90 -9.02 5.75 -15.16
N THR A 91 -8.63 4.51 -15.45
CA THR A 91 -9.16 3.70 -16.56
C THR A 91 -10.67 3.33 -16.45
N GLY A 92 -11.39 3.75 -15.42
CA GLY A 92 -12.85 3.57 -15.31
C GLY A 92 -13.70 4.56 -16.12
N ALA A 93 -13.16 5.72 -16.54
CA ALA A 93 -13.98 6.80 -17.11
C ALA A 93 -13.75 7.11 -18.60
N THR A 94 -12.64 6.67 -19.21
CA THR A 94 -12.28 7.03 -20.60
C THR A 94 -11.89 5.84 -21.48
N ALA A 95 -12.30 4.62 -21.12
CA ALA A 95 -12.17 3.44 -21.97
C ALA A 95 -13.13 3.52 -23.17
N GLY A 96 -12.82 4.41 -24.11
CA GLY A 96 -13.69 4.73 -25.23
C GLY A 96 -13.01 5.59 -26.28
N CYS A 97 -11.73 5.35 -26.59
CA CYS A 97 -11.14 5.78 -27.87
C CYS A 97 -10.10 4.77 -28.37
N SER A 98 -10.67 3.76 -29.04
CA SER A 98 -10.17 3.04 -30.23
C SER A 98 -8.78 3.40 -30.77
N SER A 99 -7.93 2.39 -30.97
CA SER A 99 -7.63 1.95 -32.35
C SER A 99 -7.00 0.55 -32.39
N ALA A 100 -7.48 -0.20 -33.39
CA ALA A 100 -7.21 -1.57 -33.79
C ALA A 100 -5.71 -1.94 -33.93
N ARG A 101 -5.27 -3.20 -33.85
CA ARG A 101 -5.81 -4.40 -34.54
C ARG A 101 -5.49 -5.72 -33.82
N PRO A 102 -6.31 -6.77 -34.07
CA PRO A 102 -5.91 -8.16 -33.85
C PRO A 102 -5.03 -8.61 -35.02
N ARG A 103 -3.94 -9.32 -34.73
CA ARG A 103 -3.22 -10.08 -35.75
C ARG A 103 -3.21 -11.56 -35.36
N ALA A 104 -4.03 -12.29 -36.08
CA ALA A 104 -4.07 -13.74 -36.13
C ALA A 104 -2.70 -14.32 -36.54
N ALA A 105 -2.30 -15.43 -35.89
CA ALA A 105 -1.81 -16.66 -36.53
C ALA A 105 -1.33 -17.64 -35.44
N LEU A 106 -2.18 -18.60 -35.08
CA LEU A 106 -1.75 -19.97 -34.73
C LEU A 106 -1.39 -20.67 -36.06
N PRO A 107 -0.37 -21.53 -36.11
CA PRO A 107 -0.59 -22.98 -35.89
C PRO A 107 0.65 -23.61 -35.17
N THR A 108 0.67 -24.83 -34.62
CA THR A 108 0.24 -26.15 -35.11
C THR A 108 0.19 -27.14 -33.94
N CYS A 109 -0.71 -28.12 -34.07
CA CYS A 109 -0.74 -29.37 -33.31
C CYS A 109 0.61 -30.09 -33.27
N THR A 110 0.95 -30.73 -32.16
CA THR A 110 1.91 -31.83 -32.14
C THR A 110 1.46 -32.94 -31.18
N ALA A 111 1.22 -34.09 -31.79
CA ALA A 111 1.29 -35.47 -31.33
C ALA A 111 0.61 -35.87 -30.00
N ALA A 112 -0.48 -36.63 -30.16
CA ALA A 112 -1.01 -37.58 -29.21
C ALA A 112 0.06 -38.63 -28.82
N ARG A 113 0.12 -38.93 -27.52
CA ARG A 113 1.00 -39.94 -26.91
C ARG A 113 0.21 -41.24 -26.73
N PRO A 114 0.78 -42.43 -27.02
CA PRO A 114 0.03 -43.68 -27.00
C PRO A 114 -0.40 -44.11 -25.59
N ALA A 115 -1.56 -44.76 -25.54
CA ALA A 115 -2.16 -45.37 -24.36
C ALA A 115 -1.25 -46.44 -23.75
N ARG A 116 -0.97 -46.32 -22.44
CA ARG A 116 -0.28 -47.37 -21.67
C ARG A 116 -1.32 -48.29 -21.05
N ARG A 117 -1.18 -49.59 -21.36
CA ARG A 117 -1.96 -50.70 -20.79
C ARG A 117 -1.97 -50.67 -19.27
N MET A 118 -3.16 -50.84 -18.71
CA MET A 118 -3.40 -51.18 -17.32
C MET A 118 -3.00 -52.63 -17.04
N THR A 119 -2.15 -52.82 -16.05
CA THR A 119 -2.02 -54.08 -15.29
C THR A 119 -1.96 -53.68 -13.82
N GLY A 120 -3.00 -54.02 -13.07
CA GLY A 120 -3.07 -53.80 -11.63
C GLY A 120 -2.19 -54.77 -10.84
N PRO A 121 -1.95 -54.45 -9.57
CA PRO A 121 -2.07 -55.44 -8.52
C PRO A 121 -3.12 -55.00 -7.48
N THR A 122 -4.01 -55.93 -7.20
CA THR A 122 -4.56 -56.28 -5.87
C THR A 122 -4.81 -55.15 -4.87
N MET A 123 -6.09 -54.84 -4.67
CA MET A 123 -6.60 -54.16 -3.48
C MET A 123 -6.16 -54.91 -2.21
N GLN A 124 -5.39 -54.25 -1.34
CA GLN A 124 -5.42 -54.54 0.08
C GLN A 124 -6.62 -53.81 0.71
N ALA A 125 -7.46 -54.60 1.36
CA ALA A 125 -8.58 -54.15 2.16
C ALA A 125 -8.08 -53.41 3.41
N GLY A 126 -8.43 -52.13 3.50
CA GLY A 126 -8.35 -51.31 4.69
C GLY A 126 -9.74 -50.74 5.00
N ASP A 127 -10.53 -51.56 5.68
CA ASP A 127 -11.71 -51.21 6.49
C ASP A 127 -11.38 -50.03 7.44
N ARG A 128 -12.23 -49.07 7.84
CA ARG A 128 -13.69 -48.89 7.91
C ARG A 128 -13.93 -47.36 7.91
N HIS A 129 -14.73 -46.82 7.00
CA HIS A 129 -15.21 -45.42 7.13
C HIS A 129 -16.60 -45.42 7.78
N SER A 130 -16.63 -45.22 9.09
CA SER A 130 -17.84 -45.04 9.90
C SER A 130 -18.48 -43.69 9.58
N ARG A 131 -19.77 -43.69 9.24
CA ARG A 131 -20.61 -42.52 8.90
C ARG A 131 -20.74 -41.44 10.00
N GLY A 132 -20.00 -41.54 11.10
CA GLY A 132 -19.98 -40.57 12.21
C GLY A 132 -18.79 -39.60 12.19
N SER A 133 -17.77 -39.81 11.34
CA SER A 133 -16.54 -38.99 11.36
C SER A 133 -16.68 -37.64 10.64
N VAL A 134 -17.53 -37.54 9.62
CA VAL A 134 -17.67 -36.33 8.79
C VAL A 134 -18.21 -35.16 9.61
N TYR A 135 -19.18 -35.39 10.49
CA TYR A 135 -19.76 -34.35 11.34
C TYR A 135 -18.75 -33.82 12.36
N ILE A 136 -18.01 -34.72 13.02
CA ILE A 136 -16.98 -34.33 13.98
C ILE A 136 -15.83 -33.59 13.27
N GLY A 137 -15.39 -34.09 12.11
CA GLY A 137 -14.38 -33.41 11.29
C GLY A 137 -14.83 -32.01 10.82
N ALA A 138 -16.09 -31.85 10.45
CA ALA A 138 -16.66 -30.56 10.05
C ALA A 138 -16.76 -29.58 11.22
N LEU A 139 -17.19 -30.04 12.41
CA LEU A 139 -17.25 -29.19 13.60
C LEU A 139 -15.85 -28.78 14.08
N VAL A 140 -14.88 -29.68 14.04
CA VAL A 140 -13.48 -29.37 14.37
C VAL A 140 -12.89 -28.39 13.36
N ALA A 141 -13.16 -28.57 12.06
CA ALA A 141 -12.73 -27.63 11.03
C ALA A 141 -13.35 -26.23 11.23
N LEU A 142 -14.64 -26.14 11.56
CA LEU A 142 -15.31 -24.87 11.85
C LEU A 142 -14.79 -24.20 13.13
N ALA A 143 -14.50 -24.98 14.17
CA ALA A 143 -13.91 -24.46 15.40
C ALA A 143 -12.48 -23.93 15.18
N ILE A 144 -11.64 -24.68 14.47
CA ILE A 144 -10.27 -24.26 14.11
C ILE A 144 -10.31 -23.03 13.20
N LEU A 145 -11.23 -23.00 12.23
CA LEU A 145 -11.37 -21.87 11.32
C LEU A 145 -11.86 -20.61 12.04
N GLY A 146 -12.84 -20.73 12.95
CA GLY A 146 -13.31 -19.62 13.77
C GLY A 146 -12.20 -19.05 14.66
N GLU A 147 -11.43 -19.93 15.30
CA GLU A 147 -10.27 -19.54 16.09
C GLU A 147 -9.18 -18.89 15.22
N MET A 148 -8.87 -19.47 14.06
CA MET A 148 -7.84 -18.98 13.14
C MET A 148 -8.20 -17.60 12.55
N LEU A 149 -9.49 -17.33 12.31
CA LEU A 149 -9.97 -16.01 11.88
C LEU A 149 -9.86 -14.96 12.97
N SER A 150 -10.15 -15.32 14.23
CA SER A 150 -10.01 -14.44 15.40
C SER A 150 -8.56 -13.97 15.57
N GLN A 151 -7.60 -14.87 15.39
CA GLN A 151 -6.18 -14.56 15.53
C GLN A 151 -5.62 -13.69 14.38
N PHE A 152 -6.24 -13.71 13.20
CA PHE A 152 -5.73 -12.97 12.03
C PHE A 152 -6.08 -11.47 12.02
N GLY A 153 -7.03 -11.01 12.85
CA GLY A 153 -7.42 -9.60 12.94
C GLY A 153 -6.32 -8.66 13.46
N VAL A 154 -5.43 -9.17 14.32
CA VAL A 154 -4.40 -8.36 15.00
C VAL A 154 -3.31 -7.85 14.05
N LEU A 155 -3.11 -8.52 12.91
CA LEU A 155 -2.14 -8.10 11.89
C LEU A 155 -2.56 -6.84 11.14
N TRP A 156 -3.85 -6.54 11.07
CA TRP A 156 -4.34 -5.32 10.41
C TRP A 156 -4.19 -4.08 11.30
N ALA A 157 -4.49 -4.22 12.60
CA ALA A 157 -4.33 -3.13 13.57
C ALA A 157 -2.87 -2.69 13.74
N THR A 158 -1.93 -3.63 13.63
CA THR A 158 -0.48 -3.33 13.73
C THR A 158 0.06 -2.62 12.51
N GLN A 159 -0.45 -2.92 11.30
CA GLN A 159 -0.06 -2.22 10.06
C GLN A 159 -0.52 -0.76 10.05
N ASP A 160 -1.77 -0.49 10.45
CA ASP A 160 -2.29 0.88 10.51
C ASP A 160 -1.49 1.77 11.49
N ARG A 161 -1.15 1.22 12.67
CA ARG A 161 -0.34 1.93 13.67
C ARG A 161 1.04 2.29 13.15
N ARG A 162 1.72 1.37 12.44
CA ARG A 162 3.04 1.64 11.83
C ARG A 162 2.95 2.73 10.75
N ALA A 163 1.90 2.72 9.94
CA ALA A 163 1.68 3.75 8.92
C ALA A 163 1.52 5.14 9.55
N ARG A 164 0.68 5.27 10.59
CA ARG A 164 0.49 6.54 11.31
C ARG A 164 1.75 7.06 11.98
N GLU A 165 2.54 6.16 12.58
CA GLU A 165 3.82 6.53 13.19
C GLU A 165 4.85 6.99 12.14
N ALA A 166 4.89 6.33 10.98
CA ALA A 166 5.73 6.76 9.86
C ALA A 166 5.30 8.15 9.34
N ASP A 167 3.99 8.39 9.23
CA ASP A 167 3.45 9.69 8.85
C ASP A 167 3.78 10.77 9.89
N LEU A 168 3.74 10.45 11.19
CA LEU A 168 4.10 11.37 12.27
C LEU A 168 5.57 11.81 12.13
N LEU A 169 6.48 10.86 11.95
CA LEU A 169 7.90 11.14 11.71
C LEU A 169 8.10 11.95 10.43
N ALA A 170 7.39 11.61 9.34
CA ALA A 170 7.52 12.29 8.06
C ALA A 170 7.02 13.74 8.11
N HIS A 171 5.86 13.99 8.72
CA HIS A 171 5.28 15.32 8.87
C HIS A 171 6.09 16.17 9.86
N GLY A 172 6.48 15.63 11.02
CA GLY A 172 7.32 16.34 11.98
C GLY A 172 8.66 16.77 11.38
N ASN A 173 9.31 15.88 10.61
CA ASN A 173 10.55 16.21 9.90
C ASN A 173 10.38 17.29 8.83
N LYS A 174 9.23 17.33 8.12
CA LYS A 174 8.93 18.40 7.16
C LYS A 174 8.72 19.73 7.86
N ILE A 175 7.98 19.74 8.96
CA ILE A 175 7.74 20.94 9.77
C ILE A 175 9.06 21.50 10.28
N ARG A 176 9.92 20.67 10.90
CA ARG A 176 11.24 21.10 11.36
C ARG A 176 12.08 21.75 10.25
N ARG A 177 12.18 21.10 9.09
CA ARG A 177 12.95 21.64 7.96
C ARG A 177 12.39 22.96 7.45
N ALA A 178 11.07 23.11 7.45
CA ALA A 178 10.44 24.35 7.06
C ALA A 178 10.63 25.48 8.07
N ILE A 179 10.65 25.16 9.38
CA ILE A 179 11.02 26.12 10.42
C ILE A 179 12.46 26.60 10.18
N GLY A 180 13.38 25.69 9.88
CA GLY A 180 14.76 26.05 9.49
C GLY A 180 14.80 26.96 8.27
N ALA A 181 14.12 26.57 7.19
CA ALA A 181 14.05 27.40 5.99
C ALA A 181 13.42 28.78 6.23
N TYR A 182 12.43 28.89 7.13
CA TYR A 182 11.83 30.16 7.54
C TYR A 182 12.83 31.02 8.35
N TYR A 183 13.58 30.39 9.26
CA TYR A 183 14.62 31.04 10.05
C TYR A 183 15.73 31.58 9.14
N ASP A 184 16.21 30.76 8.21
CA ASP A 184 17.31 31.09 7.28
C ASP A 184 16.91 32.15 6.25
N ALA A 185 15.62 32.22 5.88
CA ALA A 185 15.12 33.21 4.93
C ALA A 185 15.17 34.65 5.46
N ASN A 186 15.26 34.84 6.79
CA ASN A 186 15.32 36.15 7.40
C ASN A 186 16.69 36.40 8.04
N PRO A 187 17.44 37.44 7.62
CA PRO A 187 18.73 37.79 8.24
C PRO A 187 18.64 38.07 9.75
N ALA A 188 17.46 38.45 10.26
CA ALA A 188 17.24 38.69 11.68
C ALA A 188 17.06 37.40 12.51
N GLY A 189 17.06 36.20 11.90
CA GLY A 189 16.99 34.92 12.61
C GLY A 189 15.74 34.76 13.48
N GLN A 190 14.57 35.14 12.97
CA GLN A 190 13.32 35.11 13.74
C GLN A 190 12.48 33.88 13.40
N TYR A 191 12.12 33.11 14.42
CA TYR A 191 11.19 31.99 14.31
C TYR A 191 9.74 32.43 13.97
N PRO A 192 8.94 31.56 13.33
CA PRO A 192 7.54 31.86 13.04
C PRO A 192 6.71 31.91 14.32
N LYS A 193 5.74 32.82 14.43
CA LYS A 193 4.88 32.88 15.64
C LYS A 193 3.75 31.85 15.60
N ARG A 194 3.34 31.44 14.40
CA ARG A 194 2.27 30.47 14.15
C ARG A 194 2.69 29.51 13.05
N LEU A 195 2.19 28.28 13.11
CA LEU A 195 2.48 27.27 12.10
C LEU A 195 1.92 27.65 10.71
N ASP A 196 0.88 28.48 10.67
CA ASP A 196 0.27 29.00 9.44
C ASP A 196 1.22 29.89 8.62
N GLU A 197 2.16 30.59 9.29
CA GLU A 197 3.17 31.43 8.62
C GLU A 197 4.14 30.60 7.77
N LEU A 198 4.27 29.29 8.07
CA LEU A 198 5.08 28.40 7.24
C LEU A 198 4.39 28.07 5.90
N VAL A 199 3.06 28.17 5.84
CA VAL A 199 2.31 27.98 4.59
C VAL A 199 2.38 29.23 3.73
N LEU A 200 2.33 30.40 4.35
CA LEU A 200 2.43 31.69 3.68
C LEU A 200 3.21 32.68 4.55
N ASP A 201 4.40 33.06 4.10
CA ASP A 201 5.23 34.04 4.78
C ASP A 201 4.72 35.46 4.53
N PRO A 202 4.23 36.19 5.55
CA PRO A 202 3.74 37.55 5.38
C PRO A 202 4.89 38.57 5.25
N ARG A 203 6.14 38.19 5.54
CA ARG A 203 7.29 39.10 5.54
C ARG A 203 7.85 39.32 4.14
N GLN A 204 7.58 38.40 3.21
CA GLN A 204 8.12 38.46 1.86
C GLN A 204 7.16 39.16 0.89
N PRO A 205 7.67 40.04 0.01
CA PRO A 205 6.85 40.68 -1.03
C PRO A 205 6.39 39.69 -2.10
N VAL A 206 7.12 38.58 -2.28
CA VAL A 206 6.75 37.45 -3.14
C VAL A 206 6.19 36.34 -2.26
N VAL A 207 5.17 35.64 -2.73
CA VAL A 207 4.52 34.51 -2.03
C VAL A 207 5.56 33.41 -1.74
N ALA A 208 6.08 33.40 -0.51
CA ALA A 208 7.01 32.38 -0.04
C ALA A 208 6.26 31.33 0.77
N ARG A 209 6.43 30.06 0.39
CA ARG A 209 5.76 28.93 1.03
C ARG A 209 6.78 27.86 1.38
N TYR A 210 6.92 27.56 2.66
CA TYR A 210 7.81 26.50 3.15
C TYR A 210 7.04 25.18 3.33
N LEU A 211 5.73 25.27 3.59
CA LEU A 211 4.78 24.17 3.60
C LEU A 211 3.74 24.32 2.50
N ARG A 212 3.39 23.20 1.85
CA ARG A 212 2.24 23.16 0.92
C ARG A 212 0.91 23.34 1.66
N ARG A 213 0.79 22.76 2.85
CA ARG A 213 -0.39 22.81 3.73
C ARG A 213 0.04 22.64 5.18
N ALA A 214 -0.69 23.25 6.12
CA ALA A 214 -0.54 22.93 7.53
C ALA A 214 -1.00 21.49 7.77
N TRP A 215 -0.10 20.60 8.20
CA TRP A 215 -0.44 19.21 8.51
C TRP A 215 -1.00 19.11 9.92
N ARG A 216 -2.06 18.33 10.11
CA ARG A 216 -2.53 17.88 11.42
C ARG A 216 -1.76 16.65 11.88
N ASP A 217 -1.77 16.40 13.17
CA ASP A 217 -1.18 15.19 13.73
C ASP A 217 -1.95 13.95 13.22
N PRO A 218 -1.28 12.95 12.61
CA PRO A 218 -1.93 11.76 12.05
C PRO A 218 -2.45 10.77 13.11
N LEU A 219 -2.09 10.96 14.39
CA LEU A 219 -2.59 10.13 15.48
C LEU A 219 -4.04 10.52 15.85
N PRO A 220 -4.91 9.54 16.18
CA PRO A 220 -6.36 9.76 16.33
C PRO A 220 -6.77 10.73 17.45
N LYS A 221 -5.89 10.99 18.42
CA LYS A 221 -6.07 11.98 19.49
C LYS A 221 -5.07 13.13 19.40
N GLY A 222 -4.36 13.22 18.29
CA GLY A 222 -3.29 14.16 18.05
C GLY A 222 -3.79 15.54 17.66
N GLY A 223 -4.88 15.64 16.87
CA GLY A 223 -5.58 16.89 16.55
C GLY A 223 -4.69 18.00 15.97
N GLU A 224 -4.05 18.75 16.86
CA GLU A 224 -3.11 19.84 16.56
C GLU A 224 -1.73 19.55 17.18
N TRP A 225 -0.68 19.99 16.49
CA TRP A 225 0.68 19.81 16.99
C TRP A 225 0.90 20.60 18.28
N GLY A 226 1.55 19.97 19.25
CA GLY A 226 2.16 20.67 20.37
C GLY A 226 3.29 21.56 19.88
N ILE A 227 3.43 22.73 20.48
CA ILE A 227 4.37 23.77 20.06
C ILE A 227 5.50 23.85 21.10
N VAL A 228 6.74 23.96 20.64
CA VAL A 228 7.90 24.24 21.49
C VAL A 228 8.26 25.71 21.35
N PRO A 229 8.16 26.52 22.43
CA PRO A 229 8.50 27.93 22.39
C PRO A 229 10.02 28.12 22.34
N GLY A 230 10.46 29.11 21.56
CA GLY A 230 11.84 29.55 21.43
C GLY A 230 12.10 30.94 22.03
N PRO A 231 13.33 31.47 21.85
CA PRO A 231 13.79 32.73 22.45
C PRO A 231 12.91 33.96 22.14
N ASP A 232 12.36 34.04 20.92
CA ASP A 232 11.57 35.20 20.45
C ASP A 232 10.05 35.01 20.58
N ASN A 233 9.60 34.12 21.47
CA ASN A 233 8.22 33.62 21.52
C ASN A 233 7.77 32.99 20.17
N GLY A 234 8.74 32.61 19.34
CA GLY A 234 8.53 31.89 18.09
C GLY A 234 8.57 30.39 18.29
N ILE A 235 8.12 29.66 17.28
CA ILE A 235 8.02 28.21 17.30
C ILE A 235 9.34 27.62 16.77
N VAL A 236 10.11 27.00 17.65
CA VAL A 236 11.38 26.32 17.28
C VAL A 236 11.15 24.86 16.89
N GLY A 237 10.02 24.29 17.29
CA GLY A 237 9.73 22.90 17.03
C GLY A 237 8.30 22.51 17.35
N VAL A 238 7.96 21.29 17.01
CA VAL A 238 6.64 20.69 17.25
C VAL A 238 6.76 19.30 17.86
N TYR A 239 5.72 18.86 18.56
CA TYR A 239 5.61 17.49 19.09
C TYR A 239 4.17 16.99 18.98
N SER A 240 3.97 15.67 19.03
CA SER A 240 2.63 15.09 19.04
C SER A 240 2.03 15.14 20.43
N GLN A 241 0.76 15.57 20.56
CA GLN A 241 0.05 15.57 21.84
C GLN A 241 -0.62 14.22 22.14
N ALA A 242 -0.67 13.32 21.15
CA ALA A 242 -1.39 12.08 21.26
C ALA A 242 -0.80 11.16 22.35
N PRO A 243 -1.64 10.56 23.21
CA PRO A 243 -1.18 9.55 24.14
C PRO A 243 -0.85 8.25 23.41
N GLY A 244 0.23 7.58 23.82
CA GLY A 244 0.59 6.25 23.34
C GLY A 244 2.08 6.00 23.32
N THR A 245 2.45 4.74 23.21
CA THR A 245 3.84 4.30 23.11
C THR A 245 4.26 4.19 21.64
N PRO A 246 5.49 4.58 21.27
CA PRO A 246 6.00 4.33 19.93
C PRO A 246 6.31 2.84 19.71
N LEU A 247 6.10 2.37 18.49
CA LEU A 247 6.51 1.05 18.02
C LEU A 247 7.98 1.04 17.59
N ARG A 248 8.46 2.14 17.00
CA ARG A 248 9.86 2.28 16.61
C ARG A 248 10.70 2.70 17.79
N VAL A 249 11.60 1.82 18.19
CA VAL A 249 12.57 2.06 19.28
C VAL A 249 13.92 2.55 18.73
N GLY A 250 14.21 2.31 17.45
CA GLY A 250 15.51 2.65 16.85
C GLY A 250 15.52 2.87 15.34
N GLY A 251 16.74 3.01 14.79
CA GLY A 251 16.98 3.26 13.36
C GLY A 251 16.52 4.64 12.90
N PHE A 252 16.61 5.65 13.75
CA PHE A 252 16.24 7.03 13.43
C PHE A 252 17.32 7.72 12.60
N THR A 253 16.94 8.78 11.88
CA THR A 253 17.92 9.67 11.23
C THR A 253 18.72 10.44 12.30
N PRO A 254 19.92 10.96 12.00
CA PRO A 254 20.74 11.70 12.99
C PRO A 254 19.97 12.84 13.67
N ALA A 255 19.17 13.58 12.89
CA ALA A 255 18.32 14.64 13.40
C ALA A 255 17.23 14.18 14.39
N ASN A 256 16.94 12.87 14.46
CA ASN A 256 15.93 12.25 15.32
C ASN A 256 16.55 11.23 16.28
N ALA A 257 17.87 11.25 16.47
CA ALA A 257 18.55 10.28 17.32
C ALA A 257 18.03 10.27 18.77
N GLY A 258 17.62 11.44 19.28
CA GLY A 258 17.03 11.59 20.62
C GLY A 258 15.64 10.97 20.80
N PHE A 259 15.05 10.39 19.76
CA PHE A 259 13.75 9.69 19.84
C PHE A 259 13.91 8.20 20.19
N ALA A 260 15.15 7.68 20.13
CA ALA A 260 15.44 6.33 20.54
C ALA A 260 15.05 6.12 22.01
N ASP A 261 14.51 4.93 22.29
CA ASP A 261 14.14 4.48 23.64
C ASP A 261 13.11 5.34 24.38
N LYS A 262 12.43 6.27 23.68
CA LYS A 262 11.36 7.07 24.27
C LYS A 262 10.09 6.25 24.48
N GLY A 263 9.45 6.45 25.63
CA GLY A 263 8.25 5.71 26.02
C GLY A 263 6.94 6.30 25.47
N SER A 264 6.96 7.55 25.00
CA SER A 264 5.76 8.27 24.56
C SER A 264 6.00 9.08 23.28
N TYR A 265 4.98 9.20 22.44
CA TYR A 265 5.01 10.11 21.27
C TYR A 265 5.17 11.59 21.66
N GLN A 266 4.79 11.96 22.89
CA GLN A 266 4.94 13.33 23.40
C GLN A 266 6.42 13.70 23.62
N GLU A 267 7.29 12.70 23.81
CA GLU A 267 8.73 12.90 23.95
C GLU A 267 9.45 12.99 22.60
N TRP A 268 8.76 12.74 21.49
CA TRP A 268 9.30 12.91 20.13
C TRP A 268 9.16 14.37 19.71
N ILE A 269 10.14 15.17 20.10
CA ILE A 269 10.15 16.61 19.88
C ILE A 269 10.97 16.96 18.62
N PHE A 270 10.30 17.46 17.59
CA PHE A 270 10.91 17.87 16.33
C PHE A 270 11.40 19.33 16.44
N VAL A 271 12.60 19.53 16.98
CA VAL A 271 13.21 20.86 17.14
C VAL A 271 14.17 21.16 15.99
N HIS A 272 14.10 22.38 15.45
CA HIS A 272 15.15 22.94 14.61
C HIS A 272 16.26 23.51 15.49
N GLN A 273 17.50 23.09 15.24
CA GLN A 273 18.67 23.61 15.93
C GLN A 273 19.52 24.35 14.89
N PRO A 274 19.76 25.67 15.04
CA PRO A 274 20.62 26.40 14.12
C PRO A 274 22.04 25.83 14.23
N GLU A 275 22.73 25.71 13.10
CA GLU A 275 24.11 25.25 13.12
C GLU A 275 24.96 26.27 13.89
N ALA A 276 25.49 25.85 15.04
CA ALA A 276 26.41 26.65 15.81
C ALA A 276 27.72 26.74 15.02
N ASN A 277 27.93 27.87 14.35
CA ASN A 277 29.20 28.21 13.73
C ASN A 277 30.22 28.65 14.79
#